data_AF-A0A938V9N4-F1
#
_entry.id   AF-A0A938V9N4-F1
#
_cell.length_a   1.000
_cell.length_b   1.000
_cell.length_c   1.000
_cell.angle_alpha   90.00
_cell.angle_beta   90.00
_cell.angle_gamma   90.00
#
_symmetry.space_group_name_H-M   'P 1'
#
loop_
_entity.id
_entity.type
_entity.pdbx_description
1 polymer ?
#
loop_
_entity_poly.entity_id
_entity_poly.type
_entity_poly.pdbx_seq_one_letter_code
_entity_poly.pdbx_strand_id
1 'polypeptide(L)'
;MAEKYPFFETLPIRYSGAVQDALNHKHPVIALESTVITHGLPFPQNIETARRLEQIADAMGVVPATIIVLDGEIRIGLAEDLIRRLSPNPDKSDRPSSTLPFNKLSLRDLPGAIVTKASGGTTVSATMAIAHYCGIQVFATGGIGGVHRGWQVHPDISTDLIALSRIPVMVISAGCKAILDISATLEVLETLGVPVYGWRTASFPAFYTRHSGYGIPQLDEVAQIASAYRYHLLQYGKTPQVLPGMLIANPIPVEHEIPADQIEPLINYALAEAQEQGIRGKALTPFLLAYLAQHSHGESVDANLALLENNVRLAGEIARQLVTEDSDPHISTKKERP
;
A
#
# COMPACT_ATOMS: atom_id res chain seq x y z
N MET A 1 -30.81 28.77 1.50
CA MET A 1 -30.47 27.34 1.75
C MET A 1 -29.06 26.99 1.22
N ALA A 2 -28.07 27.89 1.30
CA ALA A 2 -26.78 27.71 0.61
C ALA A 2 -25.56 27.43 1.53
N GLU A 3 -25.74 27.22 2.83
CA GLU A 3 -24.61 27.09 3.78
C GLU A 3 -24.38 25.69 4.34
N LYS A 4 -25.05 24.64 3.81
CA LYS A 4 -24.88 23.30 4.40
C LYS A 4 -23.60 22.59 3.94
N TYR A 5 -23.03 22.97 2.80
CA TYR A 5 -21.80 22.39 2.25
C TYR A 5 -20.97 23.47 1.55
N PRO A 6 -19.94 24.05 2.20
CA PRO A 6 -19.08 25.04 1.57
C PRO A 6 -18.29 24.40 0.41
N PHE A 7 -17.98 25.18 -0.62
CA PHE A 7 -17.08 24.76 -1.69
C PHE A 7 -15.65 24.70 -1.12
N PHE A 8 -14.98 23.55 -1.28
CA PHE A 8 -13.62 23.35 -0.80
C PHE A 8 -12.65 23.30 -1.98
N GLU A 9 -11.58 24.11 -1.91
CA GLU A 9 -10.51 24.10 -2.91
C GLU A 9 -9.41 23.07 -2.61
N THR A 10 -9.35 22.57 -1.37
CA THR A 10 -8.30 21.65 -0.90
C THR A 10 -8.87 20.52 -0.05
N LEU A 11 -8.12 19.42 0.02
CA LEU A 11 -8.45 18.31 0.93
C LEU A 11 -8.14 18.69 2.39
N PRO A 12 -8.93 18.24 3.38
CA PRO A 12 -8.68 18.52 4.79
C PRO A 12 -7.53 17.63 5.31
N ILE A 13 -6.30 18.05 5.05
CA ILE A 13 -5.09 17.29 5.39
C ILE A 13 -4.39 17.91 6.60
N ARG A 14 -3.96 17.05 7.53
CA ARG A 14 -3.07 17.40 8.64
C ARG A 14 -1.83 16.52 8.60
N TYR A 15 -0.68 17.16 8.45
CA TYR A 15 0.63 16.53 8.50
C TYR A 15 1.16 16.44 9.93
N SER A 16 1.92 15.39 10.23
CA SER A 16 2.83 15.41 11.39
C SER A 16 3.96 16.43 11.15
N GLY A 17 4.59 16.91 12.24
CA GLY A 17 5.70 17.86 12.13
C GLY A 17 6.86 17.32 11.28
N ALA A 18 7.22 16.05 11.47
CA ALA A 18 8.30 15.40 10.73
C ALA A 18 7.99 15.29 9.23
N VAL A 19 6.75 14.91 8.85
CA VAL A 19 6.37 14.81 7.43
C VAL A 19 6.34 16.20 6.79
N GLN A 20 5.74 17.20 7.46
CA GLN A 20 5.69 18.57 6.94
C GLN A 20 7.10 19.13 6.70
N ASP A 21 8.00 18.92 7.65
CA ASP A 21 9.39 19.35 7.56
C ASP A 21 10.13 18.65 6.40
N ALA A 22 9.96 17.33 6.28
CA ALA A 22 10.57 16.54 5.22
C ALA A 22 10.13 16.99 3.83
N LEU A 23 8.83 17.23 3.63
CA LEU A 23 8.29 17.72 2.37
C LEU A 23 8.81 19.12 2.03
N ASN A 24 8.89 20.03 3.01
CA ASN A 24 9.40 21.39 2.80
C ASN A 24 10.88 21.42 2.40
N HIS A 25 11.68 20.52 2.96
CA HIS A 25 13.13 20.46 2.74
C HIS A 25 13.55 19.37 1.73
N LYS A 26 12.59 18.72 1.06
CA LYS A 26 12.82 17.64 0.09
C LYS A 26 13.63 16.46 0.65
N HIS A 27 13.44 16.14 1.92
CA HIS A 27 13.94 14.90 2.51
C HIS A 27 13.15 13.70 1.96
N PRO A 28 13.74 12.49 1.94
CA PRO A 28 13.05 11.31 1.45
C PRO A 28 11.87 10.95 2.36
N VAL A 29 10.70 10.76 1.75
CA VAL A 29 9.45 10.37 2.42
C VAL A 29 8.90 9.11 1.75
N ILE A 30 8.43 8.15 2.55
CA ILE A 30 7.66 7.00 2.06
C ILE A 30 6.26 7.00 2.66
N ALA A 31 5.24 6.76 1.84
CA ALA A 31 3.88 6.54 2.33
C ALA A 31 3.75 5.12 2.89
N LEU A 32 2.87 4.95 3.88
CA LEU A 32 2.43 3.66 4.42
C LEU A 32 0.89 3.65 4.51
N GLU A 33 0.24 2.54 4.19
CA GLU A 33 -1.22 2.43 4.30
C GLU A 33 -1.65 2.04 5.72
N SER A 34 -2.90 2.36 6.07
CA SER A 34 -3.47 2.04 7.40
C SER A 34 -4.50 0.92 7.40
N THR A 35 -4.86 0.36 6.23
CA THR A 35 -5.75 -0.82 6.19
C THR A 35 -5.11 -2.04 6.85
N VAL A 36 -3.81 -2.26 6.65
CA VAL A 36 -3.08 -3.31 7.38
C VAL A 36 -3.19 -3.16 8.90
N ILE A 37 -3.16 -1.94 9.41
CA ILE A 37 -3.23 -1.63 10.85
C ILE A 37 -4.68 -1.80 11.38
N THR A 38 -5.67 -1.37 10.60
CA THR A 38 -7.06 -1.30 11.06
C THR A 38 -7.88 -2.57 10.79
N HIS A 39 -7.51 -3.34 9.77
CA HIS A 39 -8.27 -4.50 9.30
C HIS A 39 -7.40 -5.73 8.97
N GLY A 40 -6.08 -5.57 8.87
CA GLY A 40 -5.17 -6.63 8.43
C GLY A 40 -4.52 -7.43 9.56
N LEU A 41 -4.36 -6.83 10.74
CA LEU A 41 -3.69 -7.42 11.90
C LEU A 41 -4.51 -7.23 13.18
N PRO A 42 -4.51 -8.20 14.11
CA PRO A 42 -5.13 -8.05 15.42
C PRO A 42 -4.33 -7.10 16.33
N PHE A 43 -4.97 -6.60 17.39
CA PHE A 43 -4.27 -5.91 18.48
C PHE A 43 -3.60 -6.93 19.42
N PRO A 44 -2.39 -6.66 19.96
CA PRO A 44 -1.56 -5.44 19.82
C PRO A 44 -0.67 -5.40 18.57
N GLN A 45 -0.59 -6.50 17.81
CA GLN A 45 0.33 -6.68 16.70
C GLN A 45 0.19 -5.59 15.63
N ASN A 46 -1.02 -5.07 15.40
CA ASN A 46 -1.26 -3.99 14.46
C ASN A 46 -0.50 -2.69 14.80
N ILE A 47 -0.55 -2.24 16.06
CA ILE A 47 0.14 -1.02 16.51
C ILE A 47 1.64 -1.25 16.59
N GLU A 48 2.05 -2.42 17.07
CA GLU A 48 3.47 -2.81 17.12
C GLU A 48 4.08 -2.84 15.72
N THR A 49 3.37 -3.41 14.75
CA THR A 49 3.77 -3.42 13.34
C THR A 49 3.87 -1.99 12.80
N ALA A 50 2.85 -1.15 13.01
CA ALA A 50 2.88 0.23 12.54
C ALA A 50 4.11 0.99 13.05
N ARG A 51 4.41 0.89 14.35
CA ARG A 51 5.60 1.50 14.96
C ARG A 51 6.90 0.92 14.41
N ARG A 52 6.96 -0.40 14.24
CA ARG A 52 8.15 -1.07 13.71
C ARG A 52 8.47 -0.65 12.28
N LEU A 53 7.45 -0.51 11.43
CA LEU A 53 7.62 -0.01 10.06
C LEU A 53 8.15 1.43 10.04
N GLU A 54 7.62 2.30 10.91
CA GLU A 54 8.14 3.67 11.03
C GLU A 54 9.58 3.72 11.53
N GLN A 55 9.93 2.90 12.53
CA GLN A 55 11.30 2.78 13.05
C GLN A 55 12.30 2.31 11.98
N ILE A 56 11.90 1.37 11.12
CA ILE A 56 12.75 0.92 10.01
C ILE A 56 13.04 2.07 9.06
N ALA A 57 12.02 2.84 8.66
CA ALA A 57 12.20 3.99 7.78
C ALA A 57 13.09 5.06 8.42
N ASP A 58 12.83 5.40 9.69
CA ASP A 58 13.57 6.42 10.45
C ASP A 58 15.06 6.03 10.59
N ALA A 59 15.35 4.76 10.90
CA ALA A 59 16.73 4.25 10.96
C ALA A 59 17.48 4.34 9.63
N MET A 60 16.78 4.48 8.51
CA MET A 60 17.36 4.67 7.17
C MET A 60 17.52 6.15 6.79
N GLY A 61 17.08 7.08 7.64
CA GLY A 61 17.01 8.50 7.37
C GLY A 61 15.86 8.88 6.43
N VAL A 62 14.77 8.12 6.44
CA VAL A 62 13.59 8.30 5.60
C VAL A 62 12.39 8.57 6.49
N VAL A 63 11.62 9.61 6.19
CA VAL A 63 10.44 9.96 7.00
C VAL A 63 9.24 9.10 6.60
N PRO A 64 8.70 8.27 7.50
CA PRO A 64 7.49 7.51 7.21
C PRO A 64 6.24 8.41 7.29
N ALA A 65 5.34 8.21 6.34
CA ALA A 65 4.08 8.91 6.24
C ALA A 65 2.92 7.89 6.25
N THR A 66 2.59 7.36 7.43
CA THR A 66 1.39 6.53 7.60
C THR A 66 0.13 7.37 7.32
N ILE A 67 -0.68 6.97 6.35
CA ILE A 67 -1.86 7.72 5.89
C ILE A 67 -3.13 7.10 6.45
N ILE A 68 -4.02 7.92 7.02
CA ILE A 68 -5.31 7.48 7.55
C ILE A 68 -6.35 8.61 7.49
N VAL A 69 -7.65 8.29 7.56
CA VAL A 69 -8.71 9.28 7.79
C VAL A 69 -9.24 9.15 9.22
N LEU A 70 -9.22 10.24 9.98
CA LEU A 70 -9.79 10.34 11.32
C LEU A 70 -10.81 11.49 11.36
N ASP A 71 -12.06 11.15 11.67
CA ASP A 71 -13.19 12.09 11.76
C ASP A 71 -13.34 13.00 10.52
N GLY A 72 -13.11 12.43 9.34
CA GLY A 72 -13.14 13.14 8.06
C GLY A 72 -11.90 13.99 7.74
N GLU A 73 -10.89 14.02 8.61
CA GLU A 73 -9.60 14.67 8.37
C GLU A 73 -8.57 13.63 7.94
N ILE A 74 -7.87 13.90 6.84
CA ILE A 74 -6.76 13.06 6.37
C ILE A 74 -5.53 13.36 7.23
N ARG A 75 -4.95 12.34 7.86
CA ARG A 75 -3.72 12.43 8.66
C ARG A 75 -2.56 11.79 7.90
N ILE A 76 -1.43 12.51 7.85
CA ILE A 76 -0.19 12.05 7.19
C ILE A 76 0.92 11.96 8.24
N GLY A 77 1.41 10.74 8.47
CA GLY A 77 2.28 10.36 9.59
C GLY A 77 1.48 9.71 10.71
N LEU A 78 2.09 8.79 11.46
CA LEU A 78 1.41 8.06 12.53
C LEU A 78 0.85 9.01 13.59
N ALA A 79 -0.48 9.04 13.69
CA ALA A 79 -1.17 9.88 14.65
C ALA A 79 -1.22 9.19 16.01
N GLU A 80 -0.76 9.85 17.07
CA GLU A 80 -0.97 9.38 18.45
C GLU A 80 -2.46 9.16 18.77
N ASP A 81 -3.35 9.95 18.16
CA ASP A 81 -4.80 9.73 18.20
C ASP A 81 -5.21 8.37 17.66
N LEU A 82 -4.57 7.89 16.59
CA LEU A 82 -4.84 6.58 16.01
C LEU A 82 -4.46 5.47 16.98
N ILE A 83 -3.24 5.55 17.54
CA ILE A 83 -2.74 4.60 18.54
C ILE A 83 -3.71 4.53 19.72
N ARG A 84 -4.14 5.69 20.25
CA ARG A 84 -5.10 5.74 21.36
C ARG A 84 -6.46 5.13 21.00
N ARG A 85 -6.97 5.37 19.80
CA ARG A 85 -8.27 4.81 19.34
C ARG A 85 -8.25 3.31 19.10
N LEU A 86 -7.12 2.77 18.64
CA LEU A 86 -6.94 1.33 18.42
C LEU A 86 -6.58 0.57 19.70
N SER A 87 -6.06 1.25 20.72
CA SER A 87 -5.74 0.63 22.01
C SER A 87 -7.03 0.28 22.78
N PRO A 88 -7.07 -0.90 23.45
CA PRO A 88 -8.12 -1.23 24.41
C PRO A 88 -8.23 -0.14 25.48
N ASN A 89 -9.45 0.19 25.89
CA ASN A 89 -9.64 1.13 26.99
C ASN A 89 -9.30 0.41 28.32
N PRO A 90 -8.35 0.89 29.13
CA PRO A 90 -8.01 0.25 30.40
C PRO A 90 -9.20 0.18 31.39
N ASP A 91 -10.19 1.07 31.27
CA ASP A 91 -11.39 1.10 32.14
C ASP A 91 -12.57 0.27 31.60
N LYS A 92 -12.45 -0.35 30.41
CA LYS A 92 -13.50 -1.21 29.83
C LYS A 92 -12.87 -2.47 29.26
N SER A 93 -12.90 -3.53 30.05
CA SER A 93 -12.24 -4.81 29.83
C SER A 93 -12.59 -5.58 28.54
N ASP A 94 -13.29 -5.01 27.56
CA ASP A 94 -13.64 -5.75 26.32
C ASP A 94 -13.83 -4.90 25.05
N ARG A 95 -13.57 -3.57 25.01
CA ARG A 95 -13.72 -2.81 23.75
C ARG A 95 -12.69 -1.70 23.55
N PRO A 96 -12.17 -1.53 22.31
CA PRO A 96 -11.33 -0.39 21.95
C PRO A 96 -12.04 0.94 22.23
N SER A 97 -11.27 1.93 22.67
CA SER A 97 -11.75 3.23 23.13
C SER A 97 -12.18 4.17 21.99
N SER A 98 -13.13 3.78 21.13
CA SER A 98 -14.02 4.73 20.44
C SER A 98 -15.23 3.98 19.87
N THR A 99 -16.43 4.52 20.09
CA THR A 99 -17.73 3.95 19.73
C THR A 99 -18.07 4.00 18.23
N LEU A 100 -17.08 4.11 17.34
CA LEU A 100 -17.28 4.06 15.89
C LEU A 100 -16.28 3.09 15.23
N PRO A 101 -16.74 2.11 14.42
CA PRO A 101 -15.85 1.19 13.73
C PRO A 101 -15.00 1.94 12.70
N PHE A 102 -13.73 1.56 12.56
CA PHE A 102 -12.91 2.02 11.44
C PHE A 102 -13.45 1.44 10.15
N ASN A 103 -13.71 2.29 9.16
CA ASN A 103 -14.09 1.86 7.82
C ASN A 103 -12.87 1.47 6.99
N LYS A 104 -13.04 0.53 6.06
CA LYS A 104 -12.06 0.28 4.99
C LYS A 104 -12.31 1.25 3.83
N LEU A 105 -11.39 2.21 3.64
CA LEU A 105 -11.53 3.31 2.70
C LEU A 105 -10.69 3.07 1.44
N SER A 106 -11.37 2.84 0.32
CA SER A 106 -10.80 2.92 -1.03
C SER A 106 -10.91 4.34 -1.57
N LEU A 107 -10.28 4.61 -2.71
CA LEU A 107 -10.30 5.91 -3.39
C LEU A 107 -11.73 6.49 -3.51
N ARG A 108 -12.71 5.66 -3.90
CA ARG A 108 -14.11 6.07 -4.04
C ARG A 108 -14.80 6.42 -2.72
N ASP A 109 -14.27 5.94 -1.60
CA ASP A 109 -14.88 6.13 -0.28
C ASP A 109 -14.40 7.43 0.38
N LEU A 110 -13.28 8.00 -0.07
CA LEU A 110 -12.67 9.20 0.54
C LEU A 110 -13.64 10.40 0.61
N PRO A 111 -14.35 10.81 -0.47
CA PRO A 111 -15.25 11.96 -0.39
C PRO A 111 -16.37 11.76 0.63
N GLY A 112 -16.95 10.55 0.66
CA GLY A 112 -17.98 10.19 1.63
C GLY A 112 -17.47 10.21 3.06
N ALA A 113 -16.29 9.65 3.30
CA ALA A 113 -15.67 9.63 4.63
C ALA A 113 -15.36 11.04 5.15
N ILE A 114 -14.88 11.94 4.28
CA ILE A 114 -14.60 13.34 4.62
C ILE A 114 -15.90 14.07 5.03
N VAL A 115 -16.92 14.04 4.18
CA VAL A 115 -18.17 14.79 4.41
C VAL A 115 -18.95 14.27 5.61
N THR A 116 -18.92 12.95 5.84
CA THR A 116 -19.63 12.31 6.97
C THR A 116 -18.80 12.26 8.26
N LYS A 117 -17.58 12.80 8.25
CA LYS A 117 -16.64 12.72 9.38
C LYS A 117 -16.38 11.28 9.84
N ALA A 118 -16.31 10.35 8.89
CA ALA A 118 -16.00 8.96 9.20
C ALA A 118 -14.50 8.78 9.48
N SER A 119 -14.18 7.80 10.33
CA SER A 119 -12.81 7.32 10.52
C SER A 119 -12.61 6.01 9.76
N GLY A 120 -11.41 5.79 9.22
CA GLY A 120 -11.13 4.58 8.47
C GLY A 120 -9.69 4.46 7.97
N GLY A 121 -9.25 3.21 7.82
CA GLY A 121 -7.97 2.87 7.22
C GLY A 121 -8.01 3.04 5.71
N THR A 122 -6.97 3.64 5.15
CA THR A 122 -6.83 3.80 3.70
C THR A 122 -6.25 2.53 3.10
N THR A 123 -6.85 2.05 2.01
CA THR A 123 -6.29 0.95 1.18
C THR A 123 -5.17 1.49 0.28
N VAL A 124 -4.53 0.62 -0.51
CA VAL A 124 -3.53 1.00 -1.52
C VAL A 124 -4.05 2.13 -2.43
N SER A 125 -5.21 1.96 -3.06
CA SER A 125 -5.79 2.99 -3.96
C SER A 125 -6.01 4.35 -3.31
N ALA A 126 -6.51 4.39 -2.06
CA ALA A 126 -6.74 5.64 -1.35
C ALA A 126 -5.42 6.27 -0.86
N THR A 127 -4.49 5.43 -0.38
CA THR A 127 -3.16 5.85 0.07
C THR A 127 -2.36 6.45 -1.09
N MET A 128 -2.38 5.83 -2.27
CA MET A 128 -1.76 6.37 -3.48
C MET A 128 -2.27 7.77 -3.83
N ALA A 129 -3.60 7.96 -3.83
CA ALA A 129 -4.19 9.25 -4.18
C ALA A 129 -3.78 10.36 -3.22
N ILE A 130 -3.81 10.07 -1.92
CA ILE A 130 -3.42 11.02 -0.89
C ILE A 130 -1.91 11.28 -0.94
N ALA A 131 -1.09 10.23 -1.07
CA ALA A 131 0.37 10.36 -1.18
C ALA A 131 0.75 11.25 -2.38
N HIS A 132 0.14 11.01 -3.54
CA HIS A 132 0.36 11.83 -4.72
C HIS A 132 -0.05 13.30 -4.50
N TYR A 133 -1.22 13.54 -3.90
CA TYR A 133 -1.68 14.88 -3.55
C TYR A 133 -0.70 15.61 -2.61
N CYS A 134 -0.04 14.87 -1.71
CA CYS A 134 0.96 15.39 -0.78
C CYS A 134 2.38 15.48 -1.38
N GLY A 135 2.58 15.10 -2.65
CA GLY A 135 3.91 15.09 -3.28
C GLY A 135 4.82 13.91 -2.89
N ILE A 136 4.27 12.86 -2.26
CA ILE A 136 5.01 11.65 -1.90
C ILE A 136 4.99 10.68 -3.07
N GLN A 137 6.17 10.26 -3.54
CA GLN A 137 6.31 9.44 -4.76
C GLN A 137 6.45 7.94 -4.50
N VAL A 138 6.85 7.54 -3.30
CA VAL A 138 7.16 6.15 -2.95
C VAL A 138 6.22 5.66 -1.86
N PHE A 139 5.66 4.46 -2.04
CA PHE A 139 4.70 3.85 -1.13
C PHE A 139 5.06 2.37 -0.90
N ALA A 140 5.22 1.97 0.36
CA ALA A 140 5.37 0.57 0.74
C ALA A 140 4.07 -0.02 1.29
N THR A 141 3.72 -1.22 0.83
CA THR A 141 2.61 -2.02 1.37
C THR A 141 3.00 -3.49 1.42
N GLY A 142 2.19 -4.33 2.03
CA GLY A 142 2.42 -5.78 1.99
C GLY A 142 2.19 -6.32 0.58
N GLY A 143 1.01 -6.07 0.04
CA GLY A 143 0.55 -6.63 -1.23
C GLY A 143 -0.58 -5.81 -1.79
N ILE A 144 -0.55 -5.53 -3.09
CA ILE A 144 -1.65 -4.80 -3.74
C ILE A 144 -2.92 -5.67 -3.79
N GLY A 145 -4.08 -5.03 -3.91
CA GLY A 145 -5.25 -5.72 -4.45
C GLY A 145 -5.08 -6.04 -5.93
N GLY A 146 -5.98 -6.84 -6.48
CA GLY A 146 -5.91 -7.29 -7.87
C GLY A 146 -7.21 -7.91 -8.33
N VAL A 147 -7.13 -8.81 -9.30
CA VAL A 147 -8.27 -9.60 -9.75
C VAL A 147 -8.47 -10.76 -8.80
N HIS A 148 -9.69 -10.95 -8.28
CA HIS A 148 -9.98 -12.07 -7.38
C HIS A 148 -10.10 -13.41 -8.13
N ARG A 149 -9.78 -14.52 -7.47
CA ARG A 149 -10.03 -15.86 -8.02
C ARG A 149 -11.56 -16.04 -8.25
N GLY A 150 -11.94 -16.64 -9.37
CA GLY A 150 -13.35 -16.82 -9.76
C GLY A 150 -14.01 -15.61 -10.43
N TRP A 151 -13.22 -14.61 -10.82
CA TRP A 151 -13.69 -13.38 -11.48
C TRP A 151 -14.52 -13.60 -12.75
N GLN A 152 -14.34 -14.73 -13.43
CA GLN A 152 -15.06 -15.07 -14.66
C GLN A 152 -16.57 -15.27 -14.40
N VAL A 153 -16.94 -15.70 -13.18
CA VAL A 153 -18.33 -15.90 -12.77
C VAL A 153 -18.85 -14.68 -12.02
N HIS A 154 -18.01 -14.09 -11.17
CA HIS A 154 -18.34 -12.94 -10.35
C HIS A 154 -17.22 -11.90 -10.45
N PRO A 155 -17.35 -10.90 -11.34
CA PRO A 155 -16.30 -9.89 -11.51
C PRO A 155 -16.05 -9.12 -10.22
N ASP A 156 -14.91 -9.39 -9.58
CA ASP A 156 -14.41 -8.69 -8.40
C ASP A 156 -12.95 -8.30 -8.63
N ILE A 157 -12.74 -7.02 -8.92
CA ILE A 157 -11.45 -6.45 -9.33
C ILE A 157 -11.16 -5.24 -8.46
N SER A 158 -10.00 -5.25 -7.81
CA SER A 158 -9.59 -4.16 -6.91
C SER A 158 -9.44 -2.83 -7.65
N THR A 159 -9.92 -1.76 -7.02
CA THR A 159 -9.68 -0.37 -7.46
C THR A 159 -8.20 0.01 -7.41
N ASP A 160 -7.35 -0.79 -6.74
CA ASP A 160 -5.90 -0.59 -6.73
C ASP A 160 -5.28 -0.64 -8.14
N LEU A 161 -5.82 -1.47 -9.05
CA LEU A 161 -5.32 -1.54 -10.43
C LEU A 161 -5.62 -0.26 -11.22
N ILE A 162 -6.79 0.34 -10.96
CA ILE A 162 -7.15 1.65 -11.53
C ILE A 162 -6.33 2.77 -10.91
N ALA A 163 -6.04 2.71 -9.61
CA ALA A 163 -5.15 3.68 -8.97
C ALA A 163 -3.74 3.61 -9.56
N LEU A 164 -3.19 2.41 -9.72
CA LEU A 164 -1.91 2.17 -10.40
C LEU A 164 -1.90 2.67 -11.84
N SER A 165 -3.01 2.59 -12.58
CA SER A 165 -3.05 3.10 -13.94
C SER A 165 -3.20 4.62 -14.04
N ARG A 166 -3.38 5.34 -12.92
CA ARG A 166 -3.74 6.76 -12.94
C ARG A 166 -2.97 7.68 -12.00
N ILE A 167 -2.25 7.12 -11.05
CA ILE A 167 -1.64 7.88 -9.97
C ILE A 167 -0.14 7.57 -9.99
N PRO A 168 0.73 8.58 -10.25
CA PRO A 168 2.16 8.37 -10.44
C PRO A 168 2.87 8.20 -9.10
N VAL A 169 2.55 7.13 -8.39
CA VAL A 169 3.22 6.69 -7.17
C VAL A 169 3.83 5.32 -7.44
N MET A 170 5.11 5.16 -7.08
CA MET A 170 5.76 3.87 -7.09
C MET A 170 5.32 3.07 -5.87
N VAL A 171 4.77 1.88 -6.10
CA VAL A 171 4.29 0.97 -5.06
C VAL A 171 5.25 -0.20 -4.94
N ILE A 172 5.80 -0.41 -3.75
CA ILE A 172 6.63 -1.56 -3.40
C ILE A 172 5.75 -2.55 -2.65
N SER A 173 5.68 -3.79 -3.14
CA SER A 173 4.90 -4.85 -2.51
C SER A 173 5.45 -6.24 -2.78
N ALA A 174 5.04 -7.24 -2.01
CA ALA A 174 5.30 -8.66 -2.27
C ALA A 174 4.33 -9.20 -3.35
N GLY A 175 4.17 -8.44 -4.44
CA GLY A 175 3.20 -8.73 -5.49
C GLY A 175 1.78 -8.36 -5.08
N CYS A 176 0.78 -9.13 -5.53
CA CYS A 176 -0.61 -9.01 -5.09
C CYS A 176 -0.90 -10.01 -3.96
N LYS A 177 -1.89 -9.72 -3.11
CA LYS A 177 -2.26 -10.60 -1.97
C LYS A 177 -2.50 -12.05 -2.45
N ALA A 178 -2.07 -13.04 -1.67
CA ALA A 178 -2.08 -14.47 -2.04
C ALA A 178 -3.46 -15.03 -2.48
N ILE A 179 -4.54 -14.41 -2.01
CA ILE A 179 -5.94 -14.76 -2.29
C ILE A 179 -6.43 -14.37 -3.70
N LEU A 180 -5.57 -13.75 -4.50
CA LEU A 180 -5.91 -13.19 -5.81
C LEU A 180 -5.51 -14.13 -6.95
N ASP A 181 -5.99 -13.81 -8.15
CA ASP A 181 -5.58 -14.42 -9.41
C ASP A 181 -4.40 -13.61 -9.98
N ILE A 182 -3.19 -14.17 -9.88
CA ILE A 182 -1.97 -13.49 -10.31
C ILE A 182 -1.97 -13.29 -11.83
N SER A 183 -2.35 -14.30 -12.60
CA SER A 183 -2.39 -14.23 -14.06
C SER A 183 -3.30 -13.09 -14.52
N ALA A 184 -4.54 -13.08 -14.03
CA ALA A 184 -5.50 -12.05 -14.42
C ALA A 184 -5.10 -10.67 -13.92
N THR A 185 -4.43 -10.58 -12.75
CA THR A 185 -3.90 -9.31 -12.24
C THR A 185 -2.81 -8.75 -13.15
N LEU A 186 -1.87 -9.58 -13.60
CA LEU A 186 -0.80 -9.16 -14.51
C LEU A 186 -1.36 -8.73 -15.87
N GLU A 187 -2.31 -9.47 -16.44
CA GLU A 187 -2.98 -9.12 -17.71
C GLU A 187 -3.69 -7.75 -17.63
N VAL A 188 -4.35 -7.45 -16.51
CA VAL A 188 -4.98 -6.13 -16.31
C VAL A 188 -3.93 -5.03 -16.18
N LEU A 189 -2.83 -5.27 -15.45
CA LEU A 189 -1.74 -4.30 -15.32
C LEU A 189 -1.08 -4.01 -16.67
N GLU A 190 -0.84 -5.04 -17.47
CA GLU A 190 -0.33 -4.92 -18.84
C GLU A 190 -1.29 -4.10 -19.71
N THR A 191 -2.58 -4.45 -19.72
CA THR A 191 -3.62 -3.74 -20.48
C THR A 191 -3.71 -2.27 -20.10
N LEU A 192 -3.50 -1.95 -18.81
CA LEU A 192 -3.52 -0.59 -18.26
C LEU A 192 -2.19 0.17 -18.43
N GLY A 193 -1.17 -0.45 -19.01
CA GLY A 193 0.15 0.15 -19.22
C GLY A 193 0.90 0.45 -17.91
N VAL A 194 0.63 -0.31 -16.84
CA VAL A 194 1.34 -0.16 -15.57
C VAL A 194 2.65 -0.96 -15.62
N PRO A 195 3.83 -0.33 -15.51
CA PRO A 195 5.08 -1.07 -15.45
C PRO A 195 5.17 -1.90 -14.17
N VAL A 196 5.56 -3.16 -14.32
CA VAL A 196 5.81 -4.10 -13.22
C VAL A 196 7.25 -4.59 -13.34
N TYR A 197 8.05 -4.39 -12.29
CA TYR A 197 9.43 -4.87 -12.22
C TYR A 197 9.66 -5.72 -10.97
N GLY A 198 10.40 -6.80 -11.10
CA GLY A 198 10.85 -7.63 -9.98
C GLY A 198 12.15 -7.12 -9.38
N TRP A 199 12.21 -6.96 -8.06
CA TRP A 199 13.46 -6.65 -7.36
C TRP A 199 14.30 -7.90 -7.23
N ARG A 200 15.41 -7.98 -7.99
CA ARG A 200 16.34 -9.12 -8.02
C ARG A 200 15.64 -10.48 -8.24
N THR A 201 14.55 -10.44 -8.99
CA THR A 201 13.76 -11.62 -9.36
C THR A 201 13.15 -11.42 -10.75
N ALA A 202 13.12 -12.49 -11.54
CA ALA A 202 12.40 -12.57 -12.80
C ALA A 202 11.01 -13.22 -12.65
N SER A 203 10.62 -13.58 -11.42
CA SER A 203 9.30 -14.15 -11.11
C SER A 203 8.50 -13.19 -10.24
N PHE A 204 7.23 -13.01 -10.56
CA PHE A 204 6.29 -12.28 -9.72
C PHE A 204 6.09 -13.04 -8.39
N PRO A 205 6.31 -12.43 -7.22
CA PRO A 205 6.07 -13.06 -5.94
C PRO A 205 4.57 -13.23 -5.67
N ALA A 206 4.19 -14.33 -5.02
CA ALA A 206 2.83 -14.66 -4.63
C ALA A 206 2.57 -14.32 -3.15
N PHE A 207 3.02 -13.14 -2.71
CA PHE A 207 2.90 -12.65 -1.33
C PHE A 207 3.70 -13.47 -0.31
N TYR A 208 3.20 -14.63 0.11
CA TYR A 208 3.87 -15.54 1.05
C TYR A 208 4.93 -16.43 0.40
N THR A 209 4.84 -16.61 -0.92
CA THR A 209 5.76 -17.44 -1.71
C THR A 209 6.56 -16.56 -2.67
N ARG A 210 7.87 -16.81 -2.78
CA ARG A 210 8.80 -16.00 -3.58
C ARG A 210 8.59 -16.17 -5.08
N HIS A 211 8.13 -17.34 -5.52
CA HIS A 211 7.98 -17.70 -6.93
C HIS A 211 6.55 -18.14 -7.22
N SER A 212 5.85 -17.41 -8.09
CA SER A 212 4.49 -17.77 -8.54
C SER A 212 4.46 -18.57 -9.84
N GLY A 213 5.58 -18.64 -10.55
CA GLY A 213 5.64 -19.19 -11.92
C GLY A 213 5.32 -18.17 -13.02
N TYR A 214 4.86 -16.96 -12.68
CA TYR A 214 4.64 -15.88 -13.65
C TYR A 214 5.91 -15.03 -13.79
N GLY A 215 6.34 -14.80 -15.04
CA GLY A 215 7.55 -14.04 -15.34
C GLY A 215 7.31 -12.52 -15.38
N ILE A 216 8.28 -11.74 -14.90
CA ILE A 216 8.30 -10.27 -14.98
C ILE A 216 9.72 -9.77 -15.27
N PRO A 217 9.89 -8.57 -15.85
CA PRO A 217 11.22 -7.97 -16.01
C PRO A 217 11.91 -7.72 -14.67
N GLN A 218 13.19 -8.08 -14.56
CA GLN A 218 14.00 -7.94 -13.35
C GLN A 218 14.82 -6.65 -13.35
N LEU A 219 14.97 -6.01 -12.19
CA LEU A 219 15.94 -4.95 -11.91
C LEU A 219 16.75 -5.33 -10.65
N ASP A 220 18.05 -5.08 -10.68
CA ASP A 220 19.01 -5.57 -9.66
C ASP A 220 19.55 -4.48 -8.74
N GLU A 221 19.47 -3.22 -9.17
CA GLU A 221 19.99 -2.07 -8.47
C GLU A 221 18.93 -0.99 -8.24
N VAL A 222 18.96 -0.34 -7.07
CA VAL A 222 18.03 0.74 -6.70
C VAL A 222 18.11 1.91 -7.70
N ALA A 223 19.29 2.21 -8.22
CA ALA A 223 19.49 3.23 -9.25
C ALA A 223 18.75 2.90 -10.57
N GLN A 224 18.63 1.61 -10.91
CA GLN A 224 17.86 1.19 -12.09
C GLN A 224 16.36 1.43 -11.87
N ILE A 225 15.84 1.13 -10.68
CA ILE A 225 14.44 1.39 -10.32
C ILE A 225 14.14 2.90 -10.37
N ALA A 226 15.00 3.72 -9.75
CA ALA A 226 14.86 5.17 -9.76
C ALA A 226 14.89 5.75 -11.19
N SER A 227 15.83 5.29 -12.02
CA SER A 227 15.93 5.68 -13.43
C SER A 227 14.71 5.25 -14.24
N ALA A 228 14.25 4.01 -14.08
CA ALA A 228 13.07 3.48 -14.77
C ALA A 228 11.83 4.31 -14.44
N TYR A 229 11.64 4.67 -13.16
CA TYR A 229 10.54 5.52 -12.73
C TYR A 229 10.61 6.94 -13.31
N ARG A 230 11.80 7.54 -13.36
CA ARG A 230 11.98 8.85 -14.00
C ARG A 230 11.67 8.82 -15.49
N TYR A 231 12.22 7.85 -16.23
CA TYR A 231 11.91 7.69 -17.65
C TYR A 231 10.44 7.38 -17.89
N HIS A 232 9.81 6.59 -17.01
CA HIS A 232 8.38 6.35 -17.02
C HIS A 232 7.57 7.64 -16.93
N LEU A 233 7.88 8.51 -15.96
CA LEU A 233 7.23 9.82 -15.85
C LEU A 233 7.48 10.72 -17.08
N LEU A 234 8.68 10.69 -17.67
CA LEU A 234 9.03 11.51 -18.83
C LEU A 234 8.30 11.09 -20.12
N GLN A 235 7.94 9.82 -20.28
CA GLN A 235 7.27 9.31 -21.49
C GLN A 235 5.93 9.99 -21.77
N TYR A 236 5.27 10.52 -20.74
CA TYR A 236 3.96 11.18 -20.86
C TYR A 236 4.05 12.71 -21.07
N GLY A 237 5.29 13.24 -21.15
CA GLY A 237 5.55 14.66 -21.37
C GLY A 237 5.22 15.55 -20.17
N LYS A 238 5.14 16.87 -20.42
CA LYS A 238 4.82 17.88 -19.39
C LYS A 238 3.32 18.24 -19.33
N THR A 239 2.52 17.66 -20.21
CA THR A 239 1.07 17.88 -20.26
C THR A 239 0.41 17.18 -19.07
N PRO A 240 -0.67 17.75 -18.48
CA PRO A 240 -1.44 17.11 -17.43
C PRO A 240 -2.25 15.93 -18.00
N GLN A 241 -1.55 14.86 -18.31
CA GLN A 241 -2.13 13.56 -18.63
C GLN A 241 -2.11 12.71 -17.35
N VAL A 242 -3.04 11.77 -17.29
CA VAL A 242 -3.08 10.75 -16.26
C VAL A 242 -1.78 9.94 -16.34
N LEU A 243 -0.95 10.02 -15.30
CA LEU A 243 0.33 9.33 -15.23
C LEU A 243 0.17 8.04 -14.43
N PRO A 244 0.35 6.85 -15.02
CA PRO A 244 0.33 5.61 -14.25
C PRO A 244 1.49 5.60 -13.24
N GLY A 245 1.26 4.90 -12.13
CA GLY A 245 2.29 4.52 -11.18
C GLY A 245 3.20 3.43 -11.71
N MET A 246 3.96 2.82 -10.81
CA MET A 246 4.87 1.72 -11.11
C MET A 246 4.80 0.71 -9.96
N LEU A 247 4.78 -0.59 -10.27
CA LEU A 247 4.81 -1.65 -9.27
C LEU A 247 6.21 -2.27 -9.21
N ILE A 248 6.81 -2.26 -8.03
CA ILE A 248 8.03 -3.01 -7.73
C ILE A 248 7.66 -4.22 -6.88
N ALA A 249 7.79 -5.40 -7.47
CA ALA A 249 7.48 -6.66 -6.85
C ALA A 249 8.73 -7.20 -6.12
N ASN A 250 8.68 -7.19 -4.79
CA ASN A 250 9.78 -7.54 -3.90
C ASN A 250 9.45 -8.84 -3.15
N PRO A 251 10.11 -9.97 -3.47
CA PRO A 251 9.83 -11.25 -2.80
C PRO A 251 10.02 -11.16 -1.28
N ILE A 252 9.17 -11.89 -0.54
CA ILE A 252 9.36 -12.12 0.89
C ILE A 252 10.77 -12.68 1.18
N PRO A 253 11.44 -12.34 2.30
CA PRO A 253 12.73 -12.94 2.68
C PRO A 253 12.67 -14.47 2.70
N VAL A 254 13.78 -15.14 2.35
CA VAL A 254 13.83 -16.61 2.17
C VAL A 254 13.47 -17.34 3.46
N GLU A 255 13.93 -16.83 4.59
CA GLU A 255 13.71 -17.36 5.93
C GLU A 255 12.27 -17.24 6.43
N HIS A 256 11.44 -16.46 5.73
CA HIS A 256 10.04 -16.22 6.08
C HIS A 256 9.07 -16.70 4.99
N GLU A 257 9.57 -17.35 3.93
CA GLU A 257 8.75 -17.90 2.86
C GLU A 257 7.87 -19.04 3.36
N ILE A 258 6.57 -18.99 3.01
CA ILE A 258 5.68 -20.13 3.12
C ILE A 258 5.61 -20.80 1.75
N PRO A 259 6.05 -22.06 1.61
CA PRO A 259 6.03 -22.78 0.35
C PRO A 259 4.62 -22.87 -0.27
N ALA A 260 4.55 -22.80 -1.61
CA ALA A 260 3.27 -22.84 -2.34
C ALA A 260 2.43 -24.08 -2.02
N ASP A 261 3.07 -25.24 -1.90
CA ASP A 261 2.43 -26.52 -1.58
C ASP A 261 1.81 -26.55 -0.17
N GLN A 262 2.23 -25.65 0.72
CA GLN A 262 1.67 -25.50 2.06
C GLN A 262 0.55 -24.46 2.10
N ILE A 263 0.73 -23.29 1.48
CA ILE A 263 -0.21 -22.17 1.59
C ILE A 263 -1.39 -22.26 0.60
N GLU A 264 -1.19 -22.79 -0.61
CA GLU A 264 -2.26 -22.85 -1.63
C GLU A 264 -3.45 -23.72 -1.21
N PRO A 265 -3.28 -24.89 -0.57
CA PRO A 265 -4.41 -25.65 -0.02
C PRO A 265 -5.23 -24.81 0.97
N LEU A 266 -4.58 -24.09 1.90
CA LEU A 266 -5.25 -23.23 2.88
C LEU A 266 -6.02 -22.09 2.21
N ILE A 267 -5.46 -21.46 1.17
CA ILE A 267 -6.14 -20.43 0.39
C ILE A 267 -7.40 -20.99 -0.29
N ASN A 268 -7.30 -22.17 -0.89
CA ASN A 268 -8.43 -22.80 -1.57
C ASN A 268 -9.55 -23.19 -0.59
N TYR A 269 -9.21 -23.68 0.61
CA TYR A 269 -10.19 -23.93 1.66
C TYR A 269 -10.87 -22.64 2.13
N ALA A 270 -10.09 -21.57 2.35
CA ALA A 270 -10.62 -20.26 2.75
C ALA A 270 -11.61 -19.70 1.72
N LEU A 271 -11.31 -19.85 0.43
CA LEU A 271 -12.17 -19.39 -0.67
C LEU A 271 -13.48 -20.19 -0.75
N ALA A 272 -13.40 -21.52 -0.59
CA ALA A 272 -14.58 -22.37 -0.56
C ALA A 272 -15.50 -22.01 0.63
N GLU A 273 -14.92 -21.78 1.81
CA GLU A 273 -15.68 -21.39 2.99
C GLU A 273 -16.31 -20.00 2.86
N ALA A 274 -15.57 -19.03 2.30
CA ALA A 274 -16.12 -17.70 2.00
C ALA A 274 -17.32 -17.79 1.05
N GLN A 275 -17.26 -18.67 0.05
CA GLN A 275 -18.35 -18.91 -0.89
C GLN A 275 -19.57 -19.54 -0.21
N GLU A 276 -19.37 -20.55 0.65
CA GLU A 276 -20.44 -21.20 1.41
C GLU A 276 -21.16 -20.22 2.34
N GLN A 277 -20.39 -19.34 3.00
CA GLN A 277 -20.93 -18.30 3.88
C GLN A 277 -21.45 -17.05 3.14
N GLY A 278 -21.31 -17.01 1.80
CA GLY A 278 -21.77 -15.86 1.00
C GLY A 278 -20.99 -14.56 1.23
N ILE A 279 -19.75 -14.64 1.72
CA ILE A 279 -18.89 -13.48 2.01
C ILE A 279 -18.33 -12.92 0.70
N ARG A 280 -18.57 -11.64 0.44
CA ARG A 280 -18.24 -10.99 -0.85
C ARG A 280 -17.74 -9.56 -0.69
N GLY A 281 -17.13 -9.02 -1.76
CA GLY A 281 -16.72 -7.62 -1.86
C GLY A 281 -15.74 -7.21 -0.76
N LYS A 282 -15.97 -6.06 -0.12
CA LYS A 282 -15.03 -5.48 0.87
C LYS A 282 -14.74 -6.41 2.07
N ALA A 283 -15.66 -7.30 2.40
CA ALA A 283 -15.55 -8.24 3.52
C ALA A 283 -14.72 -9.49 3.19
N LEU A 284 -14.49 -9.79 1.91
CA LEU A 284 -13.82 -11.01 1.46
C LEU A 284 -12.34 -11.05 1.88
N THR A 285 -11.56 -10.01 1.56
CA THR A 285 -10.12 -10.01 1.92
C THR A 285 -9.86 -10.13 3.43
N PRO A 286 -10.53 -9.36 4.32
CA PRO A 286 -10.34 -9.53 5.76
C PRO A 286 -10.69 -10.93 6.26
N PHE A 287 -11.78 -11.51 5.76
CA PHE A 287 -12.16 -12.89 6.10
C PHE A 287 -11.07 -13.89 5.72
N LEU A 288 -10.59 -13.83 4.46
CA LEU A 288 -9.58 -14.78 3.98
C LEU A 288 -8.25 -14.65 4.73
N LEU A 289 -7.82 -13.44 5.06
CA LEU A 289 -6.59 -13.23 5.85
C LEU A 289 -6.74 -13.74 7.29
N ALA A 290 -7.90 -13.54 7.92
CA ALA A 290 -8.18 -14.08 9.24
C ALA A 290 -8.20 -15.62 9.24
N TYR A 291 -8.79 -16.22 8.20
CA TYR A 291 -8.80 -17.66 8.02
C TYR A 291 -7.36 -18.22 7.92
N LEU A 292 -6.52 -17.61 7.07
CA LEU A 292 -5.12 -18.03 6.91
C LEU A 292 -4.33 -17.87 8.21
N ALA A 293 -4.52 -16.78 8.95
CA ALA A 293 -3.87 -16.58 10.25
C ALA A 293 -4.22 -17.68 11.25
N GLN A 294 -5.50 -18.08 11.30
CA GLN A 294 -5.96 -19.14 12.20
C GLN A 294 -5.43 -20.53 11.78
N HIS A 295 -5.46 -20.85 10.48
CA HIS A 295 -5.15 -22.19 9.97
C HIS A 295 -3.68 -22.42 9.64
N SER A 296 -2.86 -21.37 9.61
CA SER A 296 -1.39 -21.45 9.55
C SER A 296 -0.71 -21.36 10.92
N HIS A 297 -1.49 -21.41 12.01
CA HIS A 297 -0.98 -21.27 13.39
C HIS A 297 -0.13 -20.00 13.61
N GLY A 298 -0.46 -18.91 12.92
CA GLY A 298 0.25 -17.63 13.01
C GLY A 298 1.37 -17.43 11.98
N GLU A 299 1.80 -18.47 11.26
CA GLU A 299 2.90 -18.36 10.29
C GLU A 299 2.61 -17.35 9.18
N SER A 300 1.36 -17.27 8.70
CA SER A 300 0.97 -16.26 7.71
C SER A 300 1.05 -14.83 8.25
N VAL A 301 0.88 -14.64 9.56
CA VAL A 301 1.01 -13.32 10.20
C VAL A 301 2.49 -12.92 10.26
N ASP A 302 3.35 -13.85 10.68
CA ASP A 302 4.80 -13.64 10.75
C ASP A 302 5.39 -13.36 9.35
N ALA A 303 4.99 -14.13 8.35
CA ALA A 303 5.37 -13.91 6.96
C ALA A 303 4.89 -12.56 6.43
N ASN A 304 3.65 -12.15 6.76
CA ASN A 304 3.10 -10.84 6.39
C ASN A 304 3.88 -9.68 7.04
N LEU A 305 4.31 -9.83 8.29
CA LEU A 305 5.16 -8.86 8.95
C LEU A 305 6.54 -8.77 8.27
N ALA A 306 7.17 -9.91 8.01
CA ALA A 306 8.48 -9.96 7.36
C ALA A 306 8.49 -9.32 5.97
N LEU A 307 7.48 -9.60 5.14
CA LEU A 307 7.36 -8.97 3.82
C LEU A 307 7.08 -7.46 3.92
N LEU A 308 6.30 -7.00 4.91
CA LEU A 308 6.05 -5.57 5.12
C LEU A 308 7.34 -4.83 5.47
N GLU A 309 8.12 -5.38 6.39
CA GLU A 309 9.42 -4.82 6.77
C GLU A 309 10.39 -4.80 5.60
N ASN A 310 10.45 -5.88 4.81
CA ASN A 310 11.29 -5.95 3.62
C ASN A 310 10.89 -4.89 2.57
N ASN A 311 9.59 -4.68 2.36
CA ASN A 311 9.07 -3.67 1.44
C ASN A 311 9.38 -2.24 1.91
N VAL A 312 9.30 -1.97 3.21
CA VAL A 312 9.68 -0.67 3.78
C VAL A 312 11.17 -0.40 3.60
N ARG A 313 12.04 -1.40 3.79
CA ARG A 313 13.48 -1.26 3.55
C ARG A 313 13.77 -0.87 2.11
N LEU A 314 13.26 -1.63 1.14
CA LEU A 314 13.47 -1.33 -0.27
C LEU A 314 12.88 0.04 -0.66
N ALA A 315 11.68 0.38 -0.18
CA ALA A 315 11.07 1.68 -0.41
C ALA A 315 11.95 2.83 0.13
N GLY A 316 12.53 2.66 1.32
CA GLY A 316 13.45 3.65 1.90
C GLY A 316 14.72 3.85 1.08
N GLU A 317 15.32 2.77 0.56
CA GLU A 317 16.48 2.86 -0.35
C GLU A 317 16.14 3.64 -1.63
N ILE A 318 14.99 3.31 -2.25
CA ILE A 318 14.53 3.98 -3.47
C ILE A 318 14.22 5.47 -3.21
N ALA A 319 13.52 5.79 -2.11
CA ALA A 319 13.18 7.17 -1.78
C ALA A 319 14.43 8.05 -1.61
N ARG A 320 15.48 7.51 -0.96
CA ARG A 320 16.78 8.19 -0.85
C ARG A 320 17.46 8.39 -2.20
N GLN A 321 17.42 7.37 -3.06
CA GLN A 321 18.03 7.45 -4.39
C GLN A 321 17.37 8.56 -5.23
N LEU A 322 16.04 8.65 -5.21
CA LEU A 322 15.29 9.67 -5.93
C LEU A 322 15.66 11.09 -5.48
N VAL A 323 15.76 11.33 -4.17
CA VAL A 323 16.16 12.63 -3.61
C VAL A 323 17.62 12.98 -3.96
N THR A 324 18.53 12.00 -3.85
CA THR A 324 19.97 12.22 -4.13
C THR A 324 20.19 12.64 -5.57
N GLU A 325 19.59 11.94 -6.53
CA GLU A 325 19.77 12.27 -7.94
C GLU A 325 19.02 13.57 -8.35
N ASP A 326 17.97 13.98 -7.62
CA ASP A 326 17.33 15.30 -7.83
C ASP A 326 18.24 16.45 -7.38
N SER A 327 19.16 16.18 -6.45
CA SER A 327 20.16 17.14 -5.96
C SER A 327 21.42 17.23 -6.83
N ASP A 328 21.61 16.32 -7.79
CA ASP A 328 22.78 16.32 -8.68
C ASP A 328 22.64 17.36 -9.82
N PRO A 329 23.45 18.43 -9.83
CA PRO A 329 23.40 19.45 -10.88
C PRO A 329 23.76 18.93 -12.27
N HIS A 330 24.48 17.80 -12.41
CA HIS A 330 24.83 17.23 -13.72
C HIS A 330 23.65 16.55 -14.44
N ILE A 331 22.61 16.14 -13.71
CA ILE A 331 21.35 15.65 -14.29
C ILE A 331 20.39 16.83 -14.57
N SER A 332 20.36 17.83 -13.69
CA SER A 332 19.53 19.04 -13.84
C SER A 332 19.95 19.93 -15.03
N THR A 333 21.24 19.94 -15.39
CA THR A 333 21.81 20.83 -16.44
C THR A 333 21.76 20.27 -17.87
N LYS A 334 21.30 19.04 -18.10
CA LYS A 334 21.00 18.55 -19.47
C LYS A 334 19.67 19.08 -20.04
N LYS A 335 18.98 19.99 -19.33
CA LYS A 335 17.75 20.67 -19.77
C LYS A 335 17.94 21.68 -20.91
N GLU A 336 19.17 21.96 -21.33
CA GLU A 336 19.45 22.81 -22.47
C GLU A 336 20.36 22.09 -23.45
N ARG A 337 19.78 21.58 -24.54
CA ARG A 337 20.40 21.46 -25.86
C ARG A 337 19.29 21.40 -26.91
N PRO A 338 19.54 21.94 -28.11
CA PRO A 338 18.60 22.74 -28.91
C PRO A 338 17.33 22.03 -29.36
#